data_AF-A0A7W0RJD9-F1
#
_entry.id   AF-A0A7W0RJD9-F1
#
_cell.length_a   1.000
_cell.length_b   1.000
_cell.length_c   1.000
_cell.angle_alpha   90.00
_cell.angle_beta   90.00
_cell.angle_gamma   90.00
#
_symmetry.space_group_name_H-M   'P 1'
#
loop_
_entity.id
_entity.type
_entity.pdbx_description
1 polymer ?
#
loop_
_entity_poly.entity_id
_entity_poly.type
_entity_poly.pdbx_seq_one_letter_code
_entity_poly.pdbx_strand_id
1 'polypeptide(L)'
;MARLRKTSAALIGVAALALAIPAAPAQAANPIEKPAAVCIEPGSDSDAQARGAQRTYGDDHRDVSPRQQRAIERRTDAILKNKGVSEKRAGSATATIPTYIHVMLDKDGNGDVTRRQVVRQIAVLNNTFAGGESDQAANTGFTFDLVDVDRYYNNAWHNDHASTKYRSLTREGGADALNIWLVDFKYLGVATFPWDYERNGDVDGIRVHYDSLPGGSITNYNLGETATHEAGHWLGLFHTFQGGCTEENDGVADTPAQSSPTFGCPEGRDSCALPGLDPIENYMDYSFDSCYTEFSTGQSDRMSTMFTAYRS
;
A
#
# COMPACT_ATOMS: atom_id res chain seq x y z
N MET A 1 -32.51 -71.24 -40.82
CA MET A 1 -32.04 -71.34 -42.22
C MET A 1 -31.67 -69.93 -42.67
N ALA A 2 -30.38 -69.58 -42.67
CA ALA A 2 -29.53 -69.50 -43.87
C ALA A 2 -30.03 -68.39 -44.85
N ARG A 3 -29.25 -67.39 -45.28
CA ARG A 3 -27.82 -67.33 -45.61
C ARG A 3 -27.29 -65.89 -45.57
N LEU A 4 -26.04 -65.74 -45.14
CA LEU A 4 -25.16 -64.63 -45.52
C LEU A 4 -24.84 -64.70 -47.03
N ARG A 5 -24.67 -63.53 -47.68
CA ARG A 5 -23.61 -63.31 -48.69
C ARG A 5 -23.39 -61.83 -49.04
N LYS A 6 -22.14 -61.40 -48.76
CA LYS A 6 -21.20 -60.58 -49.55
C LYS A 6 -21.50 -59.09 -49.86
N THR A 7 -20.85 -58.26 -49.04
CA THR A 7 -19.96 -57.12 -49.38
C THR A 7 -20.00 -56.55 -50.81
N SER A 8 -20.24 -55.24 -50.90
CA SER A 8 -19.46 -54.27 -51.69
C SER A 8 -19.79 -52.86 -51.17
N ALA A 9 -18.81 -52.18 -50.58
CA ALA A 9 -18.93 -50.81 -50.11
C ALA A 9 -18.70 -49.87 -51.31
N ALA A 10 -19.72 -49.08 -51.64
CA ALA A 10 -19.58 -47.96 -52.58
C ALA A 10 -19.21 -46.71 -51.78
N LEU A 11 -18.02 -46.17 -52.04
CA LEU A 11 -17.62 -44.84 -51.58
C LEU A 11 -18.50 -43.78 -52.25
N ILE A 12 -19.28 -43.07 -51.45
CA ILE A 12 -19.90 -41.79 -51.86
C ILE A 12 -18.98 -40.70 -51.31
N GLY A 13 -18.15 -40.15 -52.20
CA GLY A 13 -17.36 -38.96 -51.91
C GLY A 13 -18.26 -37.74 -51.82
N VAL A 14 -18.46 -37.20 -50.61
CA VAL A 14 -19.05 -35.88 -50.40
C VAL A 14 -17.91 -34.87 -50.47
N ALA A 15 -17.87 -34.09 -51.54
CA ALA A 15 -16.99 -32.94 -51.66
C ALA A 15 -17.47 -31.85 -50.68
N ALA A 16 -16.72 -31.67 -49.58
CA ALA A 16 -16.91 -30.54 -48.68
C ALA A 16 -16.30 -29.30 -49.35
N LEU A 17 -17.15 -28.35 -49.72
CA LEU A 17 -16.77 -27.04 -50.24
C LEU A 17 -16.14 -26.25 -49.08
N ALA A 18 -14.81 -26.17 -49.03
CA ALA A 18 -14.10 -25.33 -48.08
C ALA A 18 -14.23 -23.85 -48.52
N LEU A 19 -15.15 -23.12 -47.90
CA LEU A 19 -15.19 -21.66 -47.97
C LEU A 19 -14.00 -21.11 -47.18
N ALA A 20 -12.95 -20.72 -47.90
CA ALA A 20 -11.86 -19.93 -47.34
C ALA A 20 -12.38 -18.52 -47.05
N ILE A 21 -12.56 -18.20 -45.77
CA ILE A 21 -12.78 -16.82 -45.30
C ILE A 21 -11.41 -16.12 -45.39
N PRO A 22 -11.27 -14.99 -46.08
CA PRO A 22 -10.03 -14.23 -46.03
C PRO A 22 -9.89 -13.65 -44.61
N ALA A 23 -8.84 -14.05 -43.90
CA ALA A 23 -8.45 -13.40 -42.66
C ALA A 23 -8.02 -11.96 -43.00
N ALA A 24 -8.82 -10.98 -42.57
CA ALA A 24 -8.39 -9.60 -42.56
C ALA A 24 -7.17 -9.47 -41.62
N PRO A 25 -6.14 -8.68 -41.98
CA PRO A 25 -5.06 -8.40 -41.05
C PRO A 25 -5.66 -7.74 -39.81
N ALA A 26 -5.36 -8.28 -38.64
CA ALA A 26 -5.67 -7.64 -37.37
C ALA A 26 -4.91 -6.30 -37.33
N GLN A 27 -5.61 -5.21 -37.63
CA GLN A 27 -5.13 -3.88 -37.30
C GLN A 27 -5.09 -3.81 -35.78
N ALA A 28 -3.87 -3.72 -35.24
CA ALA A 28 -3.66 -3.34 -33.87
C ALA A 28 -4.46 -2.05 -33.64
N ALA A 29 -5.43 -2.11 -32.74
CA ALA A 29 -6.09 -0.92 -32.24
C ALA A 29 -4.98 -0.06 -31.63
N ASN A 30 -4.77 1.12 -32.21
CA ASN A 30 -3.90 2.12 -31.61
C ASN A 30 -4.38 2.34 -30.17
N PRO A 31 -3.48 2.38 -29.17
CA PRO A 31 -3.89 2.75 -27.83
C PRO A 31 -4.60 4.09 -27.92
N ILE A 32 -5.81 4.15 -27.35
CA ILE A 32 -6.51 5.41 -27.16
C ILE A 32 -5.60 6.24 -26.26
N GLU A 33 -4.94 7.23 -26.86
CA GLU A 33 -4.19 8.25 -26.15
C GLU A 33 -5.19 8.93 -25.19
N LYS A 34 -5.10 8.63 -23.88
CA LYS A 34 -5.69 9.50 -22.85
C LYS A 34 -5.14 10.91 -23.17
N PRO A 35 -5.97 11.95 -23.32
CA PRO A 35 -5.47 13.29 -23.58
C PRO A 35 -4.43 13.65 -22.52
N ALA A 36 -3.29 14.17 -22.96
CA ALA A 36 -2.23 14.65 -22.07
C ALA A 36 -2.85 15.51 -20.95
N ALA A 37 -2.45 15.22 -19.71
CA ALA A 37 -2.94 15.91 -18.52
C ALA A 37 -2.89 17.43 -18.77
N VAL A 38 -4.07 18.04 -18.88
CA VAL A 38 -4.21 19.49 -18.93
C VAL A 38 -3.65 20.01 -17.62
N CYS A 39 -2.67 20.90 -17.68
CA CYS A 39 -2.15 21.58 -16.49
C CYS A 39 -3.29 22.35 -15.83
N ILE A 40 -3.88 21.79 -14.77
CA ILE A 40 -4.77 22.53 -13.89
C ILE A 40 -3.87 23.34 -12.96
N GLU A 41 -3.48 24.52 -13.43
CA GLU A 41 -2.95 25.58 -12.57
C GLU A 41 -4.10 26.03 -11.65
N PRO A 42 -4.03 25.83 -10.32
CA PRO A 42 -4.96 26.47 -9.43
C PRO A 42 -4.60 27.96 -9.39
N GLY A 43 -5.61 28.81 -9.61
CA GLY A 43 -5.49 30.26 -9.44
C GLY A 43 -4.80 30.61 -8.13
N SER A 44 -3.98 31.65 -8.20
CA SER A 44 -3.20 32.22 -7.12
C SER A 44 -4.08 32.68 -5.94
N ASP A 45 -4.30 31.81 -4.96
CA ASP A 45 -4.74 32.22 -3.63
C ASP A 45 -3.53 32.18 -2.69
N SER A 46 -2.84 33.31 -2.67
CA SER A 46 -1.86 33.67 -1.67
C SER A 46 -2.56 33.92 -0.33
N ASP A 47 -2.54 32.95 0.58
CA ASP A 47 -2.75 33.21 2.01
C ASP A 47 -1.59 32.66 2.83
N ALA A 48 -0.54 33.47 2.87
CA ALA A 48 0.43 33.44 3.95
C ALA A 48 -0.26 33.91 5.24
N GLN A 49 -0.57 32.98 6.14
CA GLN A 49 -0.81 33.30 7.55
C GLN A 49 0.03 32.40 8.45
N ALA A 50 1.22 32.91 8.81
CA ALA A 50 1.88 32.51 10.04
C ALA A 50 1.45 33.48 11.15
N ARG A 51 0.74 32.99 12.18
CA ARG A 51 0.96 33.29 13.61
C ARG A 51 -0.15 32.70 14.49
N GLY A 52 0.26 31.77 15.35
CA GLY A 52 -0.26 31.65 16.71
C GLY A 52 -1.34 30.60 16.95
N ALA A 53 -0.98 29.64 17.81
CA ALA A 53 -1.82 28.75 18.61
C ALA A 53 -2.27 27.42 17.99
N GLN A 54 -1.97 26.38 18.77
CA GLN A 54 -2.44 24.99 18.74
C GLN A 54 -1.81 24.01 17.75
N ARG A 55 -1.28 22.93 18.35
CA ARG A 55 -0.89 21.65 17.78
C ARG A 55 -1.81 21.23 16.64
N THR A 56 -1.37 21.42 15.40
CA THR A 56 -1.96 20.75 14.23
C THR A 56 -0.83 20.07 13.49
N TYR A 57 -0.38 18.94 14.04
CA TYR A 57 0.01 17.87 13.15
C TYR A 57 -1.28 17.46 12.42
N GLY A 58 -1.25 17.39 11.09
CA GLY A 58 -2.43 17.01 10.30
C GLY A 58 -3.01 15.68 10.77
N ASP A 59 -4.28 15.43 10.45
CA ASP A 59 -5.03 14.25 10.91
C ASP A 59 -4.34 12.89 10.65
N ASP A 60 -3.39 12.86 9.71
CA ASP A 60 -2.69 11.67 9.23
C ASP A 60 -1.27 11.47 9.81
N HIS A 61 -0.73 12.40 10.61
CA HIS A 61 0.56 12.23 11.28
C HIS A 61 0.40 12.53 12.76
N ARG A 62 -0.15 11.61 13.53
CA ARG A 62 -0.32 11.81 14.98
C ARG A 62 0.23 10.63 15.77
N ASP A 63 0.96 10.95 16.84
CA ASP A 63 1.31 9.97 17.84
C ASP A 63 0.03 9.43 18.48
N VAL A 64 -0.13 8.11 18.43
CA VAL A 64 -1.24 7.41 19.09
C VAL A 64 -0.82 7.07 20.51
N SER A 65 -1.38 7.78 21.50
CA SER A 65 -1.10 7.50 22.90
C SER A 65 -1.59 6.10 23.30
N PRO A 66 -1.02 5.48 24.36
CA PRO A 66 -1.51 4.19 24.86
C PRO A 66 -3.01 4.17 25.20
N ARG A 67 -3.56 5.32 25.64
CA ARG A 67 -5.00 5.45 25.86
C ARG A 67 -5.80 5.36 24.57
N GLN A 68 -5.28 5.95 23.48
CA GLN A 68 -5.90 5.89 22.15
C GLN A 68 -5.77 4.49 21.55
N GLN A 69 -4.61 3.83 21.66
CA GLN A 69 -4.45 2.42 21.24
C GLN A 69 -5.54 1.54 21.87
N ARG A 70 -5.67 1.56 23.20
CA ARG A 70 -6.73 0.79 23.90
C ARG A 70 -8.16 1.17 23.46
N ALA A 71 -8.38 2.42 23.06
CA ALA A 71 -9.68 2.85 22.56
C ALA A 71 -9.95 2.37 21.13
N ILE A 72 -8.91 2.32 20.30
CA ILE A 72 -8.94 1.74 18.95
C ILE A 72 -9.26 0.25 19.05
N GLU A 73 -8.55 -0.51 19.89
CA GLU A 73 -8.82 -1.96 20.07
C GLU A 73 -10.28 -2.23 20.47
N ARG A 74 -10.79 -1.54 21.51
CA ARG A 74 -12.20 -1.69 21.93
C ARG A 74 -13.20 -1.33 20.82
N ARG A 75 -12.88 -0.35 19.97
CA ARG A 75 -13.74 0.04 18.84
C ARG A 75 -13.70 -1.02 17.75
N THR A 76 -12.53 -1.54 17.44
CA THR A 76 -12.33 -2.63 16.47
C THR A 76 -13.13 -3.86 16.89
N ASP A 77 -13.04 -4.28 18.15
CA ASP A 77 -13.81 -5.42 18.69
C ASP A 77 -15.33 -5.21 18.54
N ALA A 78 -15.80 -4.00 18.84
CA ALA A 78 -17.21 -3.66 18.70
C ALA A 78 -17.68 -3.73 17.24
N ILE A 79 -16.86 -3.26 16.29
CA ILE A 79 -17.15 -3.33 14.85
C ILE A 79 -17.21 -4.78 14.39
N LEU A 80 -16.21 -5.60 14.74
CA LEU A 80 -16.17 -7.02 14.36
C LEU A 80 -17.35 -7.79 14.94
N LYS A 81 -17.70 -7.53 16.20
CA LYS A 81 -18.90 -8.08 16.84
C LYS A 81 -20.18 -7.70 16.09
N ASN A 82 -20.31 -6.44 15.68
CA ASN A 82 -21.46 -5.97 14.91
C ASN A 82 -21.52 -6.62 13.51
N LYS A 83 -20.36 -6.92 12.91
CA LYS A 83 -20.25 -7.68 11.66
C LYS A 83 -20.48 -9.19 11.84
N GLY A 84 -20.56 -9.69 13.06
CA GLY A 84 -20.68 -11.12 13.34
C GLY A 84 -19.42 -11.92 12.98
N VAL A 85 -18.25 -11.27 12.96
CA VAL A 85 -16.95 -11.89 12.64
C VAL A 85 -16.18 -12.11 13.94
N SER A 86 -15.68 -13.33 14.16
CA SER A 86 -14.79 -13.63 15.28
C SER A 86 -13.39 -13.09 15.04
N GLU A 87 -12.66 -12.74 16.11
CA GLU A 87 -11.26 -12.29 16.04
C GLU A 87 -10.38 -13.26 15.26
N LYS A 88 -10.49 -14.57 15.52
CA LYS A 88 -9.75 -15.60 14.78
C LYS A 88 -10.02 -15.56 13.27
N ARG A 89 -11.26 -15.28 12.85
CA ARG A 89 -11.61 -15.19 11.43
C ARG A 89 -11.12 -13.87 10.83
N ALA A 90 -11.16 -12.78 11.60
CA ALA A 90 -10.66 -11.48 11.19
C ALA A 90 -9.13 -11.51 11.02
N GLY A 91 -8.40 -12.17 11.92
CA GLY A 91 -6.95 -12.36 11.88
C GLY A 91 -6.44 -13.34 10.81
N SER A 92 -7.28 -13.76 9.86
CA SER A 92 -6.86 -14.62 8.74
C SER A 92 -7.42 -14.11 7.41
N ALA A 93 -7.76 -12.82 7.34
CA ALA A 93 -8.18 -12.18 6.12
C ALA A 93 -7.02 -12.16 5.11
N THR A 94 -7.35 -12.36 3.85
CA THR A 94 -6.42 -12.19 2.72
C THR A 94 -7.13 -11.31 1.71
N ALA A 95 -6.39 -10.45 1.01
CA ALA A 95 -6.97 -9.55 0.04
C ALA A 95 -5.99 -9.20 -1.08
N THR A 96 -6.54 -9.04 -2.28
CA THR A 96 -5.85 -8.32 -3.36
C THR A 96 -6.35 -6.88 -3.33
N ILE A 97 -5.46 -5.97 -2.94
CA ILE A 97 -5.71 -4.54 -2.74
C ILE A 97 -5.58 -3.83 -4.09
N PRO A 98 -6.67 -3.26 -4.63
CA PRO A 98 -6.59 -2.36 -5.77
C PRO A 98 -5.72 -1.16 -5.41
N THR A 99 -4.63 -0.96 -6.15
CA THR A 99 -3.62 0.06 -5.85
C THR A 99 -3.56 1.09 -6.97
N TYR A 100 -3.76 2.36 -6.62
CA TYR A 100 -3.70 3.51 -7.52
C TYR A 100 -2.49 4.37 -7.16
N ILE A 101 -1.71 4.77 -8.15
CA ILE A 101 -0.54 5.63 -7.94
C ILE A 101 -0.78 6.99 -8.59
N HIS A 102 -0.67 8.05 -7.80
CA HIS A 102 -0.85 9.43 -8.21
C HIS A 102 0.51 10.13 -8.16
N VAL A 103 1.12 10.37 -9.32
CA VAL A 103 2.41 11.04 -9.40
C VAL A 103 2.20 12.55 -9.43
N MET A 104 2.74 13.29 -8.47
CA MET A 104 2.73 14.74 -8.45
C MET A 104 4.07 15.27 -8.94
N LEU A 105 4.06 15.98 -10.06
CA LEU A 105 5.25 16.48 -10.74
C LEU A 105 5.31 17.99 -10.67
N ASP A 106 6.52 18.53 -10.53
CA ASP A 106 6.74 19.96 -10.66
C ASP A 106 6.92 20.38 -12.12
N LYS A 107 7.09 21.69 -12.30
CA LYS A 107 7.20 22.30 -13.61
C LYS A 107 8.45 21.91 -14.41
N ASP A 108 9.51 21.52 -13.71
CA ASP A 108 10.81 21.18 -14.27
C ASP A 108 10.93 19.67 -14.52
N GLY A 109 9.90 18.89 -14.18
CA GLY A 109 9.83 17.44 -14.35
C GLY A 109 10.33 16.65 -13.14
N ASN A 110 10.63 17.31 -12.02
CA ASN A 110 10.92 16.60 -10.77
C ASN A 110 9.67 15.85 -10.32
N GLY A 111 9.86 14.67 -9.74
CA GLY A 111 8.77 13.76 -9.42
C GLY A 111 8.32 12.85 -10.58
N ASP A 112 8.82 13.01 -11.82
CA ASP A 112 8.46 12.11 -12.94
C ASP A 112 9.09 10.72 -12.81
N VAL A 113 8.60 9.93 -11.87
CA VAL A 113 9.06 8.56 -11.69
C VAL A 113 8.69 7.71 -12.90
N THR A 114 9.62 6.89 -13.34
CA THR A 114 9.42 6.02 -14.50
C THR A 114 8.37 4.95 -14.21
N ARG A 115 7.66 4.47 -15.25
CA ARG A 115 6.78 3.29 -15.14
C ARG A 115 7.51 2.09 -14.52
N ARG A 116 8.81 1.94 -14.78
CA ARG A 116 9.65 0.89 -14.19
C ARG A 116 9.82 1.06 -12.68
N GLN A 117 10.01 2.27 -12.17
CA GLN A 117 10.05 2.53 -10.72
C GLN A 117 8.71 2.17 -10.07
N VAL A 118 7.60 2.59 -10.67
CA VAL A 118 6.26 2.24 -10.19
C VAL A 118 6.04 0.73 -10.15
N VAL A 119 6.31 0.01 -11.24
CA VAL A 119 6.15 -1.46 -11.27
C VAL A 119 7.08 -2.15 -10.25
N ARG A 120 8.30 -1.65 -10.07
CA ARG A 120 9.20 -2.17 -9.03
C ARG A 120 8.69 -1.90 -7.62
N GLN A 121 8.08 -0.75 -7.36
CA GLN A 121 7.49 -0.47 -6.05
C GLN A 121 6.37 -1.46 -5.72
N ILE A 122 5.50 -1.77 -6.68
CA ILE A 122 4.44 -2.77 -6.51
C ILE A 122 5.04 -4.17 -6.32
N ALA A 123 6.15 -4.48 -7.00
CA ALA A 123 6.85 -5.75 -6.79
C ALA A 123 7.47 -5.84 -5.39
N VAL A 124 8.04 -4.74 -4.86
CA VAL A 124 8.55 -4.67 -3.47
C VAL A 124 7.41 -4.91 -2.49
N LEU A 125 6.31 -4.16 -2.59
CA LEU A 125 5.12 -4.38 -1.73
C LEU A 125 4.65 -5.84 -1.76
N ASN A 126 4.55 -6.46 -2.94
CA ASN A 126 4.13 -7.85 -3.04
C ASN A 126 5.18 -8.86 -2.50
N ASN A 127 6.48 -8.58 -2.63
CA ASN A 127 7.52 -9.41 -2.05
C ASN A 127 7.45 -9.35 -0.53
N THR A 128 7.38 -8.14 0.01
CA THR A 128 7.42 -7.88 1.44
C THR A 128 6.21 -8.41 2.17
N PHE A 129 5.01 -8.11 1.67
CA PHE A 129 3.78 -8.60 2.29
C PHE A 129 3.59 -10.12 2.09
N ALA A 130 4.35 -10.76 1.20
CA ALA A 130 4.41 -12.22 1.09
C ALA A 130 5.47 -12.86 2.01
N GLY A 131 6.25 -12.08 2.76
CA GLY A 131 7.36 -12.54 3.58
C GLY A 131 8.56 -13.00 2.76
N GLY A 132 8.86 -12.31 1.64
CA GLY A 132 9.86 -12.74 0.66
C GLY A 132 11.33 -12.51 1.06
N GLU A 133 11.58 -11.72 2.10
CA GLU A 133 12.93 -11.29 2.51
C GLU A 133 13.60 -12.24 3.49
N SER A 134 12.83 -13.00 4.29
CA SER A 134 13.36 -13.96 5.26
C SER A 134 12.39 -15.10 5.58
N ASP A 135 12.91 -16.23 6.06
CA ASP A 135 12.09 -17.37 6.52
C ASP A 135 11.29 -17.05 7.81
N GLN A 136 11.66 -15.97 8.50
CA GLN A 136 11.01 -15.49 9.73
C GLN A 136 9.84 -14.56 9.41
N ALA A 137 9.86 -13.89 8.27
CA ALA A 137 8.82 -12.97 7.85
C ALA A 137 7.48 -13.67 7.64
N ALA A 138 6.42 -13.08 8.20
CA ALA A 138 5.07 -13.57 7.99
C ALA A 138 4.61 -13.30 6.56
N ASN A 139 4.02 -14.32 5.91
CA ASN A 139 3.15 -14.08 4.76
C ASN A 139 1.84 -13.48 5.27
N THR A 140 1.62 -12.21 4.94
CA THR A 140 0.49 -11.44 5.45
C THR A 140 -0.84 -11.76 4.74
N GLY A 141 -0.78 -12.43 3.58
CA GLY A 141 -1.93 -12.69 2.74
C GLY A 141 -2.47 -11.48 1.97
N PHE A 142 -1.82 -10.31 2.09
CA PHE A 142 -2.12 -9.14 1.28
C PHE A 142 -1.27 -9.10 0.01
N THR A 143 -1.91 -8.77 -1.11
CA THR A 143 -1.28 -8.56 -2.40
C THR A 143 -1.75 -7.23 -2.97
N PHE A 144 -0.92 -6.58 -3.78
CA PHE A 144 -1.20 -5.26 -4.35
C PHE A 144 -1.28 -5.35 -5.87
N ASP A 145 -2.46 -5.03 -6.41
CA ASP A 145 -2.69 -5.01 -7.86
C ASP A 145 -2.69 -3.57 -8.37
N LEU A 146 -1.81 -3.27 -9.33
CA LEU A 146 -1.68 -1.92 -9.87
C LEU A 146 -2.80 -1.65 -10.87
N VAL A 147 -3.79 -0.84 -10.48
CA VAL A 147 -4.97 -0.54 -11.30
C VAL A 147 -4.68 0.58 -12.29
N ASP A 148 -4.29 1.76 -11.80
CA ASP A 148 -3.95 2.91 -12.65
C ASP A 148 -2.78 3.71 -12.09
N VAL A 149 -2.17 4.51 -12.98
CA VAL A 149 -1.15 5.49 -12.62
C VAL A 149 -1.44 6.81 -13.32
N ASP A 150 -1.86 7.80 -12.54
CA ASP A 150 -2.07 9.15 -13.04
C ASP A 150 -0.89 10.08 -12.73
N ARG A 151 -0.79 11.15 -13.53
CA ARG A 151 0.26 12.16 -13.44
C ARG A 151 -0.35 13.54 -13.40
N TYR A 152 0.05 14.33 -12.42
CA TYR A 152 -0.43 15.68 -12.20
C TYR A 152 0.75 16.64 -12.21
N TYR A 153 0.78 17.52 -13.21
CA TYR A 153 1.78 18.59 -13.30
C TYR A 153 1.29 19.79 -12.50
N ASN A 154 1.73 19.88 -11.24
CA ASN A 154 1.28 20.90 -10.30
C ASN A 154 2.33 21.10 -9.19
N ASN A 155 3.02 22.25 -9.19
CA ASN A 155 4.05 22.58 -8.21
C ASN A 155 3.56 22.54 -6.77
N ALA A 156 2.32 22.95 -6.51
CA ALA A 156 1.78 22.94 -5.16
C ALA A 156 1.58 21.50 -4.67
N TRP A 157 0.97 20.65 -5.49
CA TRP A 157 0.72 19.25 -5.12
C TRP A 157 2.01 18.44 -5.05
N HIS A 158 2.97 18.74 -5.95
CA HIS A 158 4.32 18.18 -5.89
C HIS A 158 4.94 18.44 -4.53
N ASN A 159 4.90 19.68 -4.02
CA ASN A 159 5.46 20.03 -2.71
C ASN A 159 4.53 19.68 -1.52
N ASP A 160 3.58 18.76 -1.72
CA ASP A 160 2.56 18.35 -0.74
C ASP A 160 1.71 19.51 -0.16
N HIS A 161 1.67 20.66 -0.84
CA HIS A 161 0.80 21.77 -0.45
C HIS A 161 -0.66 21.47 -0.82
N ALA A 162 -1.58 21.85 0.08
CA ALA A 162 -3.01 21.57 -0.02
C ALA A 162 -3.33 20.06 -0.11
N SER A 163 -2.66 19.23 0.70
CA SER A 163 -2.75 17.78 0.61
C SER A 163 -4.15 17.19 0.74
N THR A 164 -4.95 17.69 1.68
CA THR A 164 -6.36 17.29 1.80
C THR A 164 -7.15 17.52 0.50
N LYS A 165 -6.86 18.61 -0.22
CA LYS A 165 -7.59 18.96 -1.44
C LYS A 165 -7.23 18.02 -2.60
N TYR A 166 -5.95 17.82 -2.90
CA TYR A 166 -5.59 16.97 -4.04
C TYR A 166 -5.96 15.51 -3.77
N ARG A 167 -5.78 15.01 -2.54
CA ARG A 167 -6.14 13.63 -2.20
C ARG A 167 -7.64 13.41 -2.37
N SER A 168 -8.47 14.32 -1.86
CA SER A 168 -9.93 14.27 -2.03
C SER A 168 -10.37 14.33 -3.50
N LEU A 169 -9.62 15.02 -4.36
CA LEU A 169 -9.95 15.14 -5.79
C LEU A 169 -9.52 13.92 -6.61
N THR A 170 -8.42 13.27 -6.24
CA THR A 170 -7.81 12.23 -7.07
C THR A 170 -7.94 10.82 -6.48
N ARG A 171 -8.42 10.66 -5.25
CA ARG A 171 -8.58 9.34 -4.64
C ARG A 171 -9.56 8.49 -5.47
N GLU A 172 -9.18 7.24 -5.68
CA GLU A 172 -9.98 6.25 -6.42
C GLU A 172 -10.31 5.01 -5.57
N GLY A 173 -11.41 4.35 -5.90
CA GLY A 173 -11.84 3.11 -5.24
C GLY A 173 -12.46 3.27 -3.84
N GLY A 174 -12.84 2.13 -3.26
CA GLY A 174 -13.47 2.02 -1.94
C GLY A 174 -12.48 1.92 -0.78
N ALA A 175 -12.98 1.62 0.41
CA ALA A 175 -12.17 1.50 1.64
C ALA A 175 -11.05 0.44 1.55
N ASP A 176 -11.22 -0.51 0.63
CA ASP A 176 -10.32 -1.60 0.28
C ASP A 176 -9.23 -1.21 -0.72
N ALA A 177 -9.30 -0.02 -1.32
CA ALA A 177 -8.35 0.45 -2.32
C ALA A 177 -7.28 1.38 -1.71
N LEU A 178 -6.01 1.05 -1.96
CA LEU A 178 -4.86 1.85 -1.56
C LEU A 178 -4.54 2.90 -2.63
N ASN A 179 -4.51 4.15 -2.22
CA ASN A 179 -4.04 5.27 -3.05
C ASN A 179 -2.67 5.70 -2.55
N ILE A 180 -1.69 5.77 -3.46
CA ILE A 180 -0.31 6.17 -3.17
C ILE A 180 0.00 7.46 -3.92
N TRP A 181 0.14 8.56 -3.19
CA TRP A 181 0.53 9.85 -3.76
C TRP A 181 2.04 10.04 -3.65
N LEU A 182 2.70 10.25 -4.79
CA LEU A 182 4.13 10.51 -4.85
C LEU A 182 4.37 12.02 -4.86
N VAL A 183 5.02 12.53 -3.82
CA VAL A 183 5.22 13.97 -3.55
C VAL A 183 6.66 14.25 -3.13
N ASP A 184 7.05 15.53 -3.12
CA ASP A 184 8.25 16.10 -2.51
C ASP A 184 7.85 16.81 -1.21
N PHE A 185 8.34 16.33 -0.08
CA PHE A 185 8.02 16.88 1.23
C PHE A 185 9.09 16.50 2.25
N LYS A 186 9.05 17.14 3.42
CA LYS A 186 10.08 16.95 4.47
C LYS A 186 10.08 15.57 5.15
N TYR A 187 9.12 14.71 4.85
CA TYR A 187 9.01 13.35 5.39
C TYR A 187 9.35 12.33 4.30
N LEU A 188 9.52 11.06 4.66
CA LEU A 188 9.60 9.97 3.68
C LEU A 188 8.20 9.46 3.32
N GLY A 189 7.33 9.30 4.32
CA GLY A 189 5.99 8.79 4.14
C GLY A 189 5.03 9.32 5.20
N VAL A 190 3.73 9.28 4.88
CA VAL A 190 2.63 9.47 5.83
C VAL A 190 1.41 8.67 5.38
N ALA A 191 0.79 7.92 6.29
CA ALA A 191 -0.41 7.12 6.05
C ALA A 191 -1.65 7.60 6.81
N THR A 192 -2.83 7.37 6.23
CA THR A 192 -4.09 7.42 6.99
C THR A 192 -4.39 6.05 7.59
N PHE A 193 -4.66 6.02 8.90
CA PHE A 193 -4.99 4.77 9.61
C PHE A 193 -6.42 4.26 9.30
N PRO A 194 -6.67 2.94 9.42
CA PRO A 194 -7.98 2.34 9.11
C PRO A 194 -9.16 2.97 9.86
N TRP A 195 -9.00 3.26 11.16
CA TRP A 195 -10.09 3.80 11.99
C TRP A 195 -10.43 5.27 11.70
N ASP A 196 -9.64 5.94 10.86
CA ASP A 196 -9.89 7.31 10.41
C ASP A 196 -10.64 7.38 9.08
N TYR A 197 -10.80 6.24 8.38
CA TYR A 197 -11.52 6.15 7.11
C TYR A 197 -12.95 6.71 7.17
N GLU A 198 -13.72 6.36 8.22
CA GLU A 198 -15.11 6.84 8.37
C GLU A 198 -15.21 8.37 8.44
N ARG A 199 -14.17 9.04 8.95
CA ARG A 199 -14.14 10.51 9.11
C ARG A 199 -13.52 11.20 7.90
N ASN A 200 -12.46 10.61 7.34
CA ASN A 200 -11.56 11.23 6.38
C ASN A 200 -11.36 10.35 5.12
N GLY A 201 -12.38 9.59 4.73
CA GLY A 201 -12.30 8.59 3.66
C GLY A 201 -11.90 9.15 2.30
N ASP A 202 -12.22 10.41 2.01
CA ASP A 202 -11.86 11.07 0.75
C ASP A 202 -10.35 11.28 0.60
N VAL A 203 -9.59 11.29 1.70
CA VAL A 203 -8.13 11.43 1.65
C VAL A 203 -7.42 10.12 1.94
N ASP A 204 -8.12 9.03 2.26
CA ASP A 204 -7.51 7.77 2.70
C ASP A 204 -6.49 7.20 1.70
N GLY A 205 -5.34 6.78 2.23
CA GLY A 205 -4.22 6.24 1.47
C GLY A 205 -2.89 6.65 2.11
N ILE A 206 -1.82 6.63 1.32
CA ILE A 206 -0.46 6.96 1.75
C ILE A 206 0.16 8.02 0.83
N ARG A 207 0.96 8.91 1.41
CA ARG A 207 1.86 9.80 0.68
C ARG A 207 3.28 9.29 0.85
N VAL A 208 4.04 9.27 -0.23
CA VAL A 208 5.41 8.73 -0.25
C VAL A 208 6.30 9.71 -1.01
N HIS A 209 7.50 9.94 -0.48
CA HIS A 209 8.49 10.76 -1.17
C HIS A 209 8.89 10.07 -2.48
N TYR A 210 8.75 10.73 -3.62
CA TYR A 210 8.95 10.06 -4.91
C TYR A 210 10.37 9.46 -5.07
N ASP A 211 11.39 10.11 -4.49
CA ASP A 211 12.76 9.62 -4.48
C ASP A 211 13.07 8.46 -3.50
N SER A 212 12.11 7.99 -2.71
CA SER A 212 12.27 6.77 -1.89
C SER A 212 11.86 5.49 -2.63
N LEU A 213 11.30 5.60 -3.83
CA LEU A 213 10.98 4.45 -4.68
C LEU A 213 12.24 3.66 -5.08
N PRO A 214 12.12 2.39 -5.49
CA PRO A 214 13.24 1.56 -5.91
C PRO A 214 14.12 2.21 -7.00
N GLY A 215 15.35 2.54 -6.62
CA GLY A 215 16.34 3.22 -7.47
C GLY A 215 16.21 4.75 -7.49
N GLY A 216 15.51 5.35 -6.52
CA GLY A 216 15.46 6.78 -6.29
C GLY A 216 16.73 7.34 -5.62
N SER A 217 16.74 8.65 -5.34
CA SER A 217 17.93 9.39 -4.96
C SER A 217 18.19 9.45 -3.44
N ILE A 218 17.19 9.13 -2.60
CA ILE A 218 17.33 9.19 -1.14
C ILE A 218 18.17 8.00 -0.67
N THR A 219 19.45 8.26 -0.38
CA THR A 219 20.39 7.23 0.08
C THR A 219 19.86 6.51 1.32
N ASN A 220 19.96 5.19 1.33
CA ASN A 220 19.47 4.26 2.36
C ASN A 220 17.95 4.07 2.46
N TYR A 221 17.16 4.86 1.73
CA TYR A 221 15.70 4.77 1.71
C TYR A 221 15.16 4.71 0.29
N ASN A 222 15.92 4.09 -0.63
CA ASN A 222 15.61 4.04 -2.06
C ASN A 222 15.42 2.61 -2.58
N LEU A 223 15.03 1.68 -1.71
CA LEU A 223 14.65 0.31 -2.08
C LEU A 223 13.14 0.11 -2.07
N GLY A 224 12.37 1.12 -1.68
CA GLY A 224 10.91 1.12 -1.72
C GLY A 224 10.23 0.79 -0.39
N GLU A 225 10.98 0.62 0.70
CA GLU A 225 10.43 0.18 1.98
C GLU A 225 9.72 1.30 2.74
N THR A 226 9.93 2.56 2.35
CA THR A 226 9.07 3.66 2.80
C THR A 226 7.59 3.37 2.46
N ALA A 227 7.29 2.93 1.23
CA ALA A 227 5.90 2.62 0.88
C ALA A 227 5.38 1.38 1.61
N THR A 228 6.24 0.39 1.87
CA THR A 228 5.94 -0.78 2.71
C THR A 228 5.52 -0.35 4.11
N HIS A 229 6.33 0.49 4.76
CA HIS A 229 6.08 1.03 6.09
C HIS A 229 4.73 1.75 6.16
N GLU A 230 4.49 2.67 5.22
CA GLU A 230 3.23 3.40 5.19
C GLU A 230 2.02 2.50 4.86
N ALA A 231 2.18 1.48 4.02
CA ALA A 231 1.15 0.49 3.77
C ALA A 231 0.83 -0.33 5.04
N GLY A 232 1.84 -0.62 5.87
CA GLY A 232 1.67 -1.22 7.20
C GLY A 232 0.81 -0.35 8.12
N HIS A 233 1.05 0.96 8.16
CA HIS A 233 0.18 1.91 8.87
C HIS A 233 -1.24 1.98 8.28
N TRP A 234 -1.37 2.00 6.96
CA TRP A 234 -2.68 1.99 6.28
C TRP A 234 -3.48 0.73 6.59
N LEU A 235 -2.80 -0.39 6.87
CA LEU A 235 -3.36 -1.65 7.38
C LEU A 235 -3.44 -1.72 8.92
N GLY A 236 -3.05 -0.67 9.64
CA GLY A 236 -3.31 -0.51 11.07
C GLY A 236 -2.19 -0.91 12.02
N LEU A 237 -0.98 -1.14 11.51
CA LEU A 237 0.21 -1.32 12.34
C LEU A 237 0.67 -0.01 12.95
N PHE A 238 1.15 -0.06 14.19
CA PHE A 238 1.88 1.06 14.79
C PHE A 238 3.38 0.88 14.57
N HIS A 239 4.14 1.94 14.83
CA HIS A 239 5.59 1.80 14.96
C HIS A 239 5.94 0.80 16.06
N THR A 240 7.04 0.07 15.91
CA THR A 240 7.53 -0.91 16.91
C THR A 240 7.87 -0.29 18.26
N PHE A 241 8.21 1.01 18.27
CA PHE A 241 8.49 1.82 19.46
C PHE A 241 7.26 2.59 19.96
N GLN A 242 6.08 2.37 19.37
CA GLN A 242 4.86 2.99 19.85
C GLN A 242 4.59 2.48 21.26
N GLY A 243 4.31 3.37 22.22
CA GLY A 243 4.07 2.97 23.62
C GLY A 243 5.34 2.72 24.44
N GLY A 244 6.50 2.50 23.81
CA GLY A 244 7.80 2.34 24.47
C GLY A 244 7.94 1.03 25.23
N CYS A 245 8.86 0.96 26.20
CA CYS A 245 9.16 -0.23 27.00
C CYS A 245 8.01 -0.63 27.95
N THR A 246 6.91 -1.12 27.38
CA THR A 246 5.71 -1.61 28.05
C THR A 246 5.31 -2.94 27.43
N GLU A 247 4.53 -3.77 28.15
CA GLU A 247 4.01 -5.02 27.58
C GLU A 247 2.99 -4.72 26.47
N GLU A 248 2.29 -3.58 26.52
CA GLU A 248 1.37 -3.19 25.46
C GLU A 248 2.06 -2.73 24.18
N ASN A 249 3.20 -2.04 24.28
CA ASN A 249 4.02 -1.58 23.15
C ASN A 249 3.20 -1.06 21.94
N ASP A 250 3.42 -1.64 20.77
CA ASP A 250 2.76 -1.38 19.49
C ASP A 250 1.44 -2.15 19.33
N GLY A 251 0.93 -2.76 20.41
CA GLY A 251 -0.28 -3.56 20.41
C GLY A 251 -0.12 -4.92 19.74
N VAL A 252 1.11 -5.39 19.51
CA VAL A 252 1.43 -6.68 18.92
C VAL A 252 2.38 -7.45 19.84
N ALA A 253 1.92 -8.60 20.33
CA ALA A 253 2.60 -9.30 21.42
C ALA A 253 3.93 -9.97 21.04
N ASP A 254 4.14 -10.27 19.75
CA ASP A 254 5.37 -10.89 19.25
C ASP A 254 6.39 -9.88 18.71
N THR A 255 6.12 -8.58 18.80
CA THR A 255 7.10 -7.52 18.54
C THR A 255 7.81 -7.17 19.85
N PRO A 256 9.14 -7.37 19.97
CA PRO A 256 9.88 -6.91 21.13
C PRO A 256 9.71 -5.40 21.37
N ALA A 257 9.60 -5.01 22.64
CA ALA A 257 9.39 -3.62 23.00
C ALA A 257 10.65 -2.77 22.75
N GLN A 258 10.45 -1.56 22.23
CA GLN A 258 11.52 -0.65 21.85
C GLN A 258 11.24 0.76 22.38
N SER A 259 12.25 1.42 22.96
CA SER A 259 12.06 2.73 23.59
C SER A 259 12.00 3.91 22.61
N SER A 260 12.63 3.76 21.44
CA SER A 260 12.85 4.84 20.47
C SER A 260 13.19 4.25 19.10
N PRO A 261 12.93 4.96 17.98
CA PRO A 261 13.27 4.50 16.64
C PRO A 261 14.75 4.14 16.50
N THR A 262 15.03 3.13 15.69
CA THR A 262 16.39 2.83 15.21
C THR A 262 16.71 3.70 14.02
N PHE A 263 17.99 4.09 13.87
CA PHE A 263 18.50 4.70 12.65
C PHE A 263 19.72 3.93 12.18
N GLY A 264 19.83 3.72 10.87
CA GLY A 264 20.88 2.89 10.30
C GLY A 264 20.60 1.40 10.46
N CYS A 265 21.66 0.63 10.64
CA CYS A 265 21.61 -0.83 10.80
C CYS A 265 22.47 -1.29 11.98
N PRO A 266 22.18 -0.84 13.22
CA PRO A 266 22.99 -1.21 14.37
C PRO A 266 22.70 -2.65 14.79
N GLU A 267 23.73 -3.48 14.94
CA GLU A 267 23.57 -4.84 15.45
C GLU A 267 23.36 -4.85 16.98
N GLY A 268 22.49 -5.74 17.47
CA GLY A 268 22.35 -6.04 18.90
C GLY A 268 21.78 -4.91 19.75
N ARG A 269 21.02 -3.98 19.15
CA ARG A 269 20.39 -2.87 19.88
C ARG A 269 19.34 -3.44 20.84
N ASP A 270 19.43 -3.05 22.10
CA ASP A 270 18.53 -3.46 23.18
C ASP A 270 18.27 -2.24 24.07
N SER A 271 17.10 -1.64 23.92
CA SER A 271 16.75 -0.40 24.60
C SER A 271 15.75 -0.58 25.75
N CYS A 272 15.23 -1.79 25.95
CA CYS A 272 14.22 -2.12 26.94
C CYS A 272 14.63 -3.34 27.76
N ALA A 273 14.44 -3.31 29.09
CA ALA A 273 14.71 -4.49 29.93
C ALA A 273 13.69 -5.65 29.77
N LEU A 274 12.73 -5.50 28.85
CA LEU A 274 11.76 -6.53 28.50
C LEU A 274 12.41 -7.56 27.57
N PRO A 275 11.88 -8.80 27.47
CA PRO A 275 12.48 -9.82 26.62
C PRO A 275 12.53 -9.44 25.13
N GLY A 276 13.66 -9.75 24.48
CA GLY A 276 13.89 -9.52 23.05
C GLY A 276 14.81 -8.33 22.78
N LEU A 277 15.51 -8.34 21.64
CA LEU A 277 16.26 -7.18 21.16
C LEU A 277 15.30 -6.20 20.48
N ASP A 278 15.70 -4.93 20.34
CA ASP A 278 14.95 -3.97 19.55
C ASP A 278 14.74 -4.55 18.13
N PRO A 279 13.52 -4.50 17.58
CA PRO A 279 13.17 -5.13 16.30
C PRO A 279 13.66 -4.28 15.11
N ILE A 280 14.98 -4.09 15.00
CA ILE A 280 15.62 -3.22 14.00
C ILE A 280 15.33 -3.64 12.55
N GLU A 281 15.01 -4.91 12.33
CA GLU A 281 14.74 -5.48 11.01
C GLU A 281 13.24 -5.46 10.65
N ASN A 282 12.40 -4.96 11.57
CA ASN A 282 10.97 -4.89 11.33
C ASN A 282 10.63 -3.67 10.46
N TYR A 283 9.77 -3.86 9.45
CA TYR A 283 9.37 -2.77 8.55
C TYR A 283 8.71 -1.58 9.27
N MET A 284 8.21 -1.75 10.50
CA MET A 284 7.60 -0.68 11.30
C MET A 284 8.57 0.08 12.21
N ASP A 285 9.89 -0.18 12.12
CA ASP A 285 10.95 0.67 12.71
C ASP A 285 11.44 1.73 11.68
N TYR A 286 12.40 2.58 12.03
CA TYR A 286 13.00 3.63 11.16
C TYR A 286 14.44 3.32 10.69
N SER A 287 14.82 2.04 10.70
CA SER A 287 16.08 1.55 10.13
C SER A 287 16.22 1.88 8.65
N PHE A 288 17.41 1.65 8.09
CA PHE A 288 17.58 1.75 6.64
C PHE A 288 16.85 0.62 5.91
N ASP A 289 16.39 0.89 4.69
CA ASP A 289 15.67 -0.09 3.86
C ASP A 289 16.45 -1.41 3.73
N SER A 290 17.78 -1.34 3.64
CA SER A 290 18.66 -2.50 3.46
C SER A 290 18.68 -3.48 4.63
N CYS A 291 18.05 -3.12 5.75
CA CYS A 291 18.12 -3.85 7.00
C CYS A 291 16.76 -4.39 7.44
N TYR A 292 15.69 -4.01 6.74
CA TYR A 292 14.40 -4.63 6.97
C TYR A 292 14.34 -6.04 6.38
N THR A 293 13.69 -6.94 7.11
CA THR A 293 13.55 -8.35 6.72
C THR A 293 12.18 -8.93 7.05
N GLU A 294 11.35 -8.28 7.89
CA GLU A 294 10.13 -8.93 8.38
C GLU A 294 8.97 -8.01 8.82
N PHE A 295 7.76 -8.52 8.60
CA PHE A 295 6.63 -8.33 9.50
C PHE A 295 6.49 -9.58 10.38
N SER A 296 6.09 -9.41 11.63
CA SER A 296 5.82 -10.54 12.53
C SER A 296 4.48 -11.24 12.21
N THR A 297 4.26 -12.41 12.79
CA THR A 297 2.97 -13.12 12.65
C THR A 297 1.84 -12.32 13.32
N GLY A 298 2.11 -11.74 14.49
CA GLY A 298 1.16 -10.88 15.19
C GLY A 298 0.83 -9.60 14.41
N GLN A 299 1.80 -9.03 13.69
CA GLN A 299 1.55 -7.91 12.78
C GLN A 299 0.64 -8.33 11.61
N SER A 300 0.85 -9.51 11.02
CA SER A 300 -0.05 -10.09 10.01
C SER A 300 -1.50 -10.23 10.52
N ASP A 301 -1.67 -10.80 11.71
CA ASP A 301 -2.98 -10.97 12.35
C ASP A 301 -3.65 -9.62 12.61
N ARG A 302 -2.88 -8.63 13.07
CA ARG A 302 -3.36 -7.26 13.30
C ARG A 302 -3.81 -6.59 12.01
N MET A 303 -3.02 -6.66 10.94
CA MET A 303 -3.38 -6.12 9.62
C MET A 303 -4.69 -6.73 9.12
N SER A 304 -4.81 -8.05 9.22
CA SER A 304 -6.02 -8.80 8.85
C SER A 304 -7.24 -8.36 9.66
N THR A 305 -7.07 -8.18 10.97
CA THR A 305 -8.13 -7.73 11.88
C THR A 305 -8.61 -6.32 11.55
N MET A 306 -7.66 -5.38 11.34
CA MET A 306 -7.95 -3.99 11.02
C MET A 306 -8.58 -3.84 9.63
N PHE A 307 -8.09 -4.59 8.64
CA PHE A 307 -8.68 -4.64 7.30
C PHE A 307 -10.13 -5.14 7.37
N THR A 308 -10.37 -6.24 8.08
CA THR A 308 -11.72 -6.81 8.26
C THR A 308 -12.68 -5.80 8.91
N ALA A 309 -12.21 -5.09 9.93
CA ALA A 309 -13.03 -4.12 10.65
C ALA A 309 -13.38 -2.90 9.79
N TYR A 310 -12.39 -2.28 9.14
CA TYR A 310 -12.54 -0.93 8.57
C TYR A 310 -12.55 -0.88 7.04
N ARG A 311 -12.03 -1.90 6.36
CA ARG A 311 -11.76 -1.89 4.92
C ARG A 311 -12.48 -2.98 4.12
N SER A 312 -13.23 -3.89 4.78
CA SER A 312 -14.04 -4.96 4.15
C SER A 312 -15.54 -4.86 4.40
#